data_AF-F0YKV6-F1
#
_entry.id   AF-F0YKV6-F1
#
_cell.length_a   1.000
_cell.length_b   1.000
_cell.length_c   1.000
_cell.angle_alpha   90.00
_cell.angle_beta   90.00
_cell.angle_gamma   90.00
#
_symmetry.space_group_name_H-M   'P 1'
#
loop_
_entity.id
_entity.type
_entity.pdbx_description
1 polymer ?
#
loop_
_entity_poly.entity_id
_entity_poly.type
_entity_poly.pdbx_seq_one_letter_code
_entity_poly.pdbx_strand_id
1 'polypeptide(L)'
;MSQSLFDRSLACEVDDLKIDSKRQDCDTEIRKRCNMFALNLRRRFEDALAVVRSSAEIDHAAAEQLIHEERVAHRKACAALTEAHMRQLGDMQAASIEENREATRTSGIHEETLRLKYESMVVALRERVAHEQGVQTRRALVLQESTSCAETEITRRDVDATAQAEAMTAAKFSKLISRLRKTWEDEEVRRTRTLQERVCSHYAVIIDQIQAQLNLALDLNDDLDQEWIDDVKARNCEHASSMKAFEERCRSLYESRLTAYIESADHRLSECEERLLVSGARAARNSNSMEAKISRLRLACSKWRVDYQREVQRRYYDTTAELEQQYMNEIGALLADLSDASSEISILNTDMCRKGSTLNVGLELKKEIKETPNNSTSPKTEREQLISLWDKLQTPQSDRLAALHTILDAAEYTPELAAGLARKINALSAQLPLIQVITRREFIKYRLSMLSKLNHTGHCMKEYIMRDCSTMAAFMLIFNSRCYVQGDKSTLDMRDPADLSLRLGCPPRRLKAPCLVLPLSASGGRGVAVDAKRGRVAPPVPPHGGSRGLTLERPLLSES
;
A
#
# COMPACT_ATOMS: atom_id res chain seq x y z
N MET A 1 -18.60 116.72 108.29
CA MET A 1 -17.99 117.12 109.58
C MET A 1 -16.46 117.12 109.43
N SER A 2 -15.64 117.85 110.18
CA SER A 2 -15.79 119.14 110.90
C SER A 2 -14.42 119.53 111.53
N GLN A 3 -14.00 120.79 111.67
CA GLN A 3 -14.32 122.01 110.91
C GLN A 3 -13.40 123.20 111.31
N SER A 4 -12.88 123.96 110.33
CA SER A 4 -12.72 125.45 110.33
C SER A 4 -11.90 126.28 111.42
N LEU A 5 -11.27 127.45 111.02
CA LEU A 5 -10.94 128.77 111.74
C LEU A 5 -9.74 128.93 112.79
N PHE A 6 -9.10 130.09 113.19
CA PHE A 6 -8.87 131.54 112.74
C PHE A 6 -7.73 132.34 113.56
N ASP A 7 -7.56 133.70 113.47
CA ASP A 7 -6.33 134.56 113.75
C ASP A 7 -6.46 136.05 114.43
N ARG A 8 -5.40 136.98 114.53
CA ARG A 8 -5.23 138.55 114.69
C ARG A 8 -4.88 139.33 116.08
N SER A 9 -4.40 140.63 116.43
CA SER A 9 -3.98 142.10 115.99
C SER A 9 -3.01 142.88 117.04
N LEU A 10 -2.60 144.22 117.30
CA LEU A 10 -2.71 145.74 116.92
C LEU A 10 -1.58 146.81 117.51
N ALA A 11 -1.70 148.21 117.61
CA ALA A 11 -0.67 149.36 117.95
C ALA A 11 -1.20 150.71 118.73
N CYS A 12 -0.65 151.98 119.07
CA CYS A 12 0.41 153.10 118.78
C CYS A 12 0.81 154.10 120.05
N GLU A 13 1.26 155.42 120.24
CA GLU A 13 1.72 156.84 119.68
C GLU A 13 2.35 157.84 120.84
N VAL A 14 2.78 159.19 121.00
CA VAL A 14 2.98 160.64 120.40
C VAL A 14 3.87 161.73 121.28
N ASP A 15 4.18 163.08 120.97
CA ASP A 15 5.20 164.11 121.64
C ASP A 15 5.09 165.77 121.52
N ASP A 16 5.89 166.72 122.22
CA ASP A 16 5.93 168.33 122.24
C ASP A 16 7.18 169.13 122.99
N LEU A 17 7.58 170.47 123.27
CA LEU A 17 7.31 172.02 123.20
C LEU A 17 8.58 173.06 123.46
N LYS A 18 8.53 174.46 123.68
CA LYS A 18 9.68 175.55 123.75
C LYS A 18 9.49 177.08 124.34
N ILE A 19 10.53 177.99 124.65
CA ILE A 19 10.49 179.51 125.09
C ILE A 19 11.78 180.54 124.91
N ASP A 20 11.89 181.86 125.42
CA ASP A 20 12.89 183.04 125.10
C ASP A 20 13.46 184.17 126.16
N SER A 21 13.83 185.52 125.88
CA SER A 21 14.97 186.42 126.49
C SER A 21 14.92 188.04 126.77
N LYS A 22 16.00 188.67 127.40
CA LYS A 22 16.61 190.09 127.42
C LYS A 22 16.41 191.23 128.51
N ARG A 23 17.49 191.73 129.21
CA ARG A 23 17.71 193.14 129.75
C ARG A 23 19.19 193.42 130.19
N GLN A 24 19.60 194.70 130.28
CA GLN A 24 21.00 195.21 130.27
C GLN A 24 21.13 196.55 131.07
N ASP A 25 22.27 197.11 131.57
CA ASP A 25 23.69 196.64 131.69
C ASP A 25 24.63 197.43 132.67
N CYS A 26 24.21 198.50 133.37
CA CYS A 26 25.12 199.54 133.94
C CYS A 26 26.17 199.17 135.02
N ASP A 27 26.20 197.96 135.58
CA ASP A 27 27.19 197.58 136.62
C ASP A 27 28.66 197.46 136.10
N THR A 28 28.87 197.69 134.81
CA THR A 28 30.01 197.21 134.03
C THR A 28 31.35 197.89 134.31
N GLU A 29 31.39 199.08 134.94
CA GLU A 29 32.66 199.79 135.21
C GLU A 29 33.15 199.67 136.66
N ILE A 30 32.26 199.73 137.66
CA ILE A 30 32.66 199.58 139.08
C ILE A 30 33.13 198.14 139.35
N ARG A 31 32.50 197.14 138.71
CA ARG A 31 32.99 195.75 138.70
C ARG A 31 34.47 195.67 138.29
N LYS A 32 34.95 196.47 137.31
CA LYS A 32 36.31 196.37 136.73
C LYS A 32 37.45 196.71 137.70
N ARG A 33 37.26 197.55 138.72
CA ARG A 33 38.33 197.82 139.72
C ARG A 33 38.36 196.79 140.84
N CYS A 34 37.21 196.31 141.30
CA CYS A 34 37.15 195.15 142.20
C CYS A 34 37.71 193.87 141.53
N ASN A 35 37.48 193.72 140.22
CA ASN A 35 38.04 192.67 139.35
C ASN A 35 39.57 192.66 139.23
N MET A 36 40.33 193.58 139.84
CA MET A 36 41.81 193.51 139.84
C MET A 36 42.37 192.99 141.17
N PHE A 37 41.96 193.59 142.29
CA PHE A 37 42.50 193.20 143.61
C PHE A 37 42.01 191.81 144.03
N ALA A 38 40.74 191.49 143.80
CA ALA A 38 40.19 190.16 144.08
C ALA A 38 40.83 189.07 143.20
N LEU A 39 41.14 189.40 141.93
CA LEU A 39 41.60 188.44 140.93
C LEU A 39 43.05 188.01 141.18
N ASN A 40 43.92 188.93 141.63
CA ASN A 40 45.30 188.59 142.01
C ASN A 40 45.37 187.74 143.29
N LEU A 41 44.43 187.92 144.22
CA LEU A 41 44.31 187.09 145.43
C LEU A 41 43.71 185.71 145.12
N ARG A 42 42.71 185.66 144.22
CA ARG A 42 42.11 184.41 143.72
C ARG A 42 43.13 183.53 143.01
N ARG A 43 43.97 184.12 142.13
CA ARG A 43 44.98 183.40 141.34
C ARG A 43 45.95 182.60 142.20
N ARG A 44 46.41 183.15 143.33
CA ARG A 44 47.28 182.43 144.28
C ARG A 44 46.59 181.29 145.03
N PHE A 45 45.26 181.34 145.21
CA PHE A 45 44.50 180.20 145.70
C PHE A 45 44.22 179.17 144.59
N GLU A 46 44.03 179.61 143.35
CA GLU A 46 43.87 178.74 142.17
C GLU A 46 45.14 177.94 141.89
N ASP A 47 46.32 178.56 141.93
CA ASP A 47 47.63 177.90 141.78
C ASP A 47 47.88 176.83 142.88
N ALA A 48 47.44 177.09 144.12
CA ALA A 48 47.56 176.12 145.21
C ALA A 48 46.56 174.96 145.11
N LEU A 49 45.31 175.23 144.68
CA LEU A 49 44.28 174.21 144.46
C LEU A 49 44.58 173.33 143.24
N ALA A 50 45.28 173.85 142.23
CA ALA A 50 45.69 173.10 141.05
C ALA A 50 46.63 171.91 141.41
N VAL A 51 47.58 172.12 142.33
CA VAL A 51 48.51 171.08 142.79
C VAL A 51 47.80 169.99 143.61
N VAL A 52 46.78 170.35 144.40
CA VAL A 52 45.99 169.37 145.16
C VAL A 52 45.07 168.56 144.22
N ARG A 53 44.53 169.17 143.17
CA ARG A 53 43.69 168.48 142.17
C ARG A 53 44.48 167.53 141.30
N SER A 54 45.66 167.91 140.82
CA SER A 54 46.48 167.00 140.00
C SER A 54 46.94 165.77 140.77
N SER A 55 47.15 165.86 142.09
CA SER A 55 47.37 164.69 142.94
C SER A 55 46.15 163.75 142.95
N ALA A 56 44.95 164.30 143.19
CA ALA A 56 43.72 163.51 143.26
C ALA A 56 43.32 162.86 141.93
N GLU A 57 43.62 163.52 140.80
CA GLU A 57 43.37 162.97 139.45
C GLU A 57 44.30 161.79 139.12
N ILE A 58 45.55 161.80 139.62
CA ILE A 58 46.51 160.69 139.47
C ILE A 58 46.04 159.46 140.29
N ASP A 59 45.66 159.66 141.56
CA ASP A 59 45.21 158.57 142.42
C ASP A 59 43.90 157.92 141.93
N HIS A 60 42.97 158.72 141.37
CA HIS A 60 41.72 158.20 140.82
C HIS A 60 41.94 157.43 139.49
N ALA A 61 42.88 157.85 138.65
CA ALA A 61 43.21 157.14 137.41
C ALA A 61 43.78 155.74 137.69
N ALA A 62 44.66 155.61 138.69
CA ALA A 62 45.22 154.32 139.10
C ALA A 62 44.13 153.33 139.58
N ALA A 63 43.10 153.82 140.28
CA ALA A 63 41.99 152.99 140.75
C ALA A 63 41.12 152.43 139.61
N GLU A 64 40.80 153.24 138.59
CA GLU A 64 40.02 152.75 137.44
C GLU A 64 40.79 151.73 136.60
N GLN A 65 42.11 151.86 136.50
CA GLN A 65 42.95 150.97 135.71
C GLN A 65 42.93 149.52 136.28
N LEU A 66 43.05 149.37 137.60
CA LEU A 66 42.90 148.07 138.29
C LEU A 66 41.50 147.45 138.10
N ILE A 67 40.44 148.27 138.19
CA ILE A 67 39.05 147.81 137.97
C ILE A 67 38.83 147.36 136.52
N HIS A 68 39.52 147.98 135.55
CA HIS A 68 39.46 147.55 134.16
C HIS A 68 40.16 146.20 133.95
N GLU A 69 41.34 146.01 134.53
CA GLU A 69 42.12 144.77 134.41
C GLU A 69 41.38 143.57 135.02
N GLU A 70 40.78 143.72 136.21
CA GLU A 70 39.95 142.65 136.81
C GLU A 70 38.76 142.29 135.91
N ARG A 71 38.07 143.29 135.34
CA ARG A 71 36.94 143.09 134.40
C ARG A 71 37.37 142.47 133.07
N VAL A 72 38.65 142.50 132.71
CA VAL A 72 39.20 141.77 131.55
C VAL A 72 39.59 140.34 131.96
N ALA A 73 40.21 140.15 133.13
CA ALA A 73 40.55 138.83 133.67
C ALA A 73 39.29 137.96 133.87
N HIS A 74 38.24 138.50 134.49
CA HIS A 74 36.99 137.77 134.73
C HIS A 74 36.31 137.35 133.41
N ARG A 75 36.28 138.23 132.39
CA ARG A 75 35.73 137.89 131.06
C ARG A 75 36.55 136.79 130.35
N LYS A 76 37.88 136.79 130.48
CA LYS A 76 38.73 135.70 129.97
C LYS A 76 38.45 134.37 130.70
N ALA A 77 38.28 134.40 132.02
CA ALA A 77 37.96 133.21 132.82
C ALA A 77 36.61 132.59 132.41
N CYS A 78 35.56 133.39 132.27
CA CYS A 78 34.25 132.90 131.82
C CYS A 78 34.29 132.30 130.40
N ALA A 79 35.03 132.91 129.47
CA ALA A 79 35.19 132.40 128.11
C ALA A 79 35.96 131.07 128.07
N ALA A 80 37.01 130.91 128.88
CA ALA A 80 37.72 129.64 129.01
C ALA A 80 36.84 128.53 129.60
N LEU A 81 35.97 128.85 130.56
CA LEU A 81 35.07 127.89 131.20
C LEU A 81 33.99 127.37 130.23
N THR A 82 33.38 128.24 129.42
CA THR A 82 32.39 127.81 128.43
C THR A 82 33.04 126.99 127.31
N GLU A 83 34.24 127.35 126.86
CA GLU A 83 34.97 126.60 125.84
C GLU A 83 35.44 125.22 126.34
N ALA A 84 35.77 125.08 127.63
CA ALA A 84 36.06 123.77 128.25
C ALA A 84 34.79 122.89 128.30
N HIS A 85 33.66 123.44 128.72
CA HIS A 85 32.39 122.71 128.83
C HIS A 85 31.87 122.25 127.46
N MET A 86 32.06 123.06 126.41
CA MET A 86 31.72 122.70 125.02
C MET A 86 32.55 121.52 124.49
N ARG A 87 33.86 121.44 124.82
CA ARG A 87 34.69 120.28 124.47
C ARG A 87 34.18 119.00 125.15
N GLN A 88 33.93 119.08 126.46
CA GLN A 88 33.48 117.92 127.25
C GLN A 88 32.12 117.37 126.78
N LEU A 89 31.22 118.22 126.28
CA LEU A 89 29.98 117.80 125.61
C LEU A 89 30.24 117.11 124.25
N GLY A 90 31.20 117.59 123.47
CA GLY A 90 31.61 116.96 122.21
C GLY A 90 32.21 115.57 122.41
N ASP A 91 33.09 115.42 123.41
CA ASP A 91 33.74 114.13 123.74
C ASP A 91 32.70 113.08 124.21
N MET A 92 31.72 113.50 125.02
CA MET A 92 30.58 112.67 125.42
C MET A 92 29.73 112.21 124.23
N GLN A 93 29.44 113.11 123.27
CA GLN A 93 28.69 112.75 122.06
C GLN A 93 29.47 111.81 121.15
N ALA A 94 30.79 112.00 121.01
CA ALA A 94 31.66 111.12 120.24
C ALA A 94 31.68 109.68 120.81
N ALA A 95 31.79 109.54 122.13
CA ALA A 95 31.75 108.24 122.80
C ALA A 95 30.42 107.50 122.56
N SER A 96 29.29 108.19 122.72
CA SER A 96 27.96 107.61 122.51
C SER A 96 27.72 107.17 121.05
N ILE A 97 28.33 107.84 120.08
CA ILE A 97 28.24 107.45 118.66
C ILE A 97 29.02 106.16 118.36
N GLU A 98 30.19 105.93 118.98
CA GLU A 98 30.96 104.70 118.72
C GLU A 98 30.39 103.48 119.46
N GLU A 99 29.85 103.64 120.67
CA GLU A 99 29.13 102.56 121.39
C GLU A 99 27.95 102.02 120.56
N ASN A 100 27.18 102.91 119.91
CA ASN A 100 26.12 102.53 118.97
C ASN A 100 26.63 101.81 117.70
N ARG A 101 27.88 102.05 117.28
CA ARG A 101 28.51 101.34 116.16
C ARG A 101 28.96 99.93 116.55
N GLU A 102 29.33 99.70 117.81
CA GLU A 102 29.68 98.35 118.28
C GLU A 102 28.44 97.50 118.59
N ALA A 103 27.36 98.10 119.09
CA ALA A 103 26.05 97.46 119.22
C ALA A 103 25.48 96.99 117.87
N THR A 104 25.62 97.80 116.82
CA THR A 104 25.12 97.44 115.48
C THR A 104 25.98 96.37 114.78
N ARG A 105 27.33 96.41 114.95
CA ARG A 105 28.23 95.35 114.49
C ARG A 105 27.92 93.99 115.14
N THR A 106 27.68 93.97 116.46
CA THR A 106 27.41 92.73 117.20
C THR A 106 26.02 92.15 116.90
N SER A 107 25.02 92.99 116.62
CA SER A 107 23.70 92.55 116.15
C SER A 107 23.76 91.83 114.79
N GLY A 108 24.45 92.40 113.80
CA GLY A 108 24.50 91.84 112.43
C GLY A 108 25.10 90.44 112.36
N ILE A 109 26.18 90.20 113.14
CA ILE A 109 26.83 88.87 113.24
C ILE A 109 25.85 87.81 113.78
N HIS A 110 24.93 88.21 114.67
CA HIS A 110 23.93 87.29 115.25
C HIS A 110 22.81 86.95 114.26
N GLU A 111 22.32 87.94 113.50
CA GLU A 111 21.33 87.72 112.43
C GLU A 111 21.88 86.83 111.31
N GLU A 112 23.11 87.06 110.87
CA GLU A 112 23.76 86.28 109.81
C GLU A 112 24.00 84.81 110.24
N THR A 113 24.36 84.60 111.52
CA THR A 113 24.48 83.26 112.12
C THR A 113 23.13 82.53 112.21
N LEU A 114 22.02 83.25 112.49
CA LEU A 114 20.68 82.68 112.48
C LEU A 114 20.22 82.33 111.06
N ARG A 115 20.49 83.20 110.09
CA ARG A 115 20.15 83.01 108.68
C ARG A 115 20.78 81.75 108.10
N LEU A 116 22.08 81.53 108.31
CA LEU A 116 22.80 80.34 107.84
C LEU A 116 22.21 79.03 108.41
N LYS A 117 21.74 79.03 109.66
CA LYS A 117 21.05 77.88 110.26
C LYS A 117 19.69 77.60 109.60
N TYR A 118 18.92 78.63 109.28
CA TYR A 118 17.66 78.47 108.56
C TYR A 118 17.87 77.99 107.11
N GLU A 119 18.84 78.56 106.38
CA GLU A 119 19.14 78.14 105.01
C GLU A 119 19.62 76.67 104.96
N SER A 120 20.48 76.25 105.89
CA SER A 120 20.89 74.84 106.06
C SER A 120 19.70 73.90 106.30
N MET A 121 18.77 74.28 107.19
CA MET A 121 17.60 73.47 107.53
C MET A 121 16.59 73.37 106.38
N VAL A 122 16.47 74.42 105.55
CA VAL A 122 15.63 74.42 104.33
C VAL A 122 16.21 73.49 103.25
N VAL A 123 17.54 73.42 103.10
CA VAL A 123 18.18 72.48 102.17
C VAL A 123 17.91 71.03 102.59
N ALA A 124 18.17 70.68 103.85
CA ALA A 124 17.96 69.32 104.37
C ALA A 124 16.50 68.83 104.21
N LEU A 125 15.51 69.72 104.39
CA LEU A 125 14.10 69.40 104.17
C LEU A 125 13.76 69.20 102.68
N ARG A 126 14.35 69.98 101.77
CA ARG A 126 14.16 69.82 100.31
C ARG A 126 14.73 68.50 99.81
N GLU A 127 15.92 68.12 100.26
CA GLU A 127 16.56 66.84 99.92
C GLU A 127 15.72 65.65 100.39
N ARG A 128 15.17 65.72 101.61
CA ARG A 128 14.28 64.68 102.13
C ARG A 128 12.98 64.53 101.34
N VAL A 129 12.33 65.64 100.98
CA VAL A 129 11.11 65.62 100.14
C VAL A 129 11.41 65.02 98.76
N ALA A 130 12.53 65.41 98.14
CA ALA A 130 12.96 64.83 96.86
C ALA A 130 13.23 63.32 96.96
N HIS A 131 13.83 62.86 98.06
CA HIS A 131 14.04 61.43 98.31
C HIS A 131 12.73 60.65 98.47
N GLU A 132 11.78 61.16 99.27
CA GLU A 132 10.49 60.50 99.49
C GLU A 132 9.63 60.46 98.20
N GLN A 133 9.68 61.51 97.36
CA GLN A 133 9.09 61.51 96.01
C GLN A 133 9.78 60.50 95.06
N GLY A 134 11.10 60.37 95.15
CA GLY A 134 11.87 59.35 94.41
C GLY A 134 11.52 57.91 94.81
N VAL A 135 11.14 57.68 96.08
CA VAL A 135 10.65 56.37 96.55
C VAL A 135 9.22 56.10 96.08
N GLN A 136 8.34 57.11 96.09
CA GLN A 136 6.95 56.96 95.61
C GLN A 136 6.89 56.66 94.11
N THR A 137 7.64 57.40 93.29
CA THR A 137 7.69 57.19 91.83
C THR A 137 8.23 55.81 91.45
N ARG A 138 9.27 55.30 92.13
CA ARG A 138 9.76 53.93 91.95
C ARG A 138 8.72 52.87 92.30
N ARG A 139 7.94 53.06 93.37
CA ARG A 139 6.85 52.14 93.75
C ARG A 139 5.72 52.13 92.72
N ALA A 140 5.39 53.28 92.14
CA ALA A 140 4.41 53.37 91.06
C ALA A 140 4.87 52.64 89.79
N LEU A 141 6.14 52.82 89.39
CA LEU A 141 6.74 52.12 88.24
C LEU A 141 6.73 50.60 88.43
N VAL A 142 7.21 50.08 89.57
CA VAL A 142 7.20 48.62 89.84
C VAL A 142 5.78 48.05 89.85
N LEU A 143 4.78 48.81 90.32
CA LEU A 143 3.38 48.39 90.23
C LEU A 143 2.92 48.32 88.77
N GLN A 144 3.21 49.34 87.97
CA GLN A 144 2.85 49.43 86.55
C GLN A 144 3.57 48.37 85.69
N GLU A 145 4.82 48.04 86.00
CA GLU A 145 5.55 46.91 85.43
C GLU A 145 4.84 45.59 85.76
N SER A 146 4.44 45.38 87.02
CA SER A 146 3.74 44.15 87.43
C SER A 146 2.37 43.97 86.77
N THR A 147 1.60 45.05 86.57
CA THR A 147 0.33 44.99 85.84
C THR A 147 0.54 44.78 84.34
N SER A 148 1.54 45.43 83.74
CA SER A 148 1.90 45.23 82.33
C SER A 148 2.37 43.79 82.06
N CYS A 149 3.14 43.19 82.97
CA CYS A 149 3.50 41.77 82.90
C CYS A 149 2.27 40.85 83.01
N ALA A 150 1.31 41.15 83.90
CA ALA A 150 0.08 40.37 84.01
C ALA A 150 -0.81 40.49 82.74
N GLU A 151 -0.95 41.70 82.19
CA GLU A 151 -1.72 41.96 80.97
C GLU A 151 -1.07 41.33 79.73
N THR A 152 0.26 41.35 79.63
CA THR A 152 1.00 40.66 78.54
C THR A 152 0.96 39.14 78.68
N GLU A 153 0.91 38.58 79.89
CA GLU A 153 0.62 37.14 80.05
C GLU A 153 -0.82 36.77 79.70
N ILE A 154 -1.82 37.59 80.06
CA ILE A 154 -3.24 37.33 79.74
C ILE A 154 -3.45 37.39 78.22
N THR A 155 -3.03 38.49 77.58
CA THR A 155 -3.12 38.62 76.11
C THR A 155 -2.34 37.54 75.37
N ARG A 156 -1.19 37.09 75.90
CA ARG A 156 -0.51 35.90 75.37
C ARG A 156 -1.35 34.63 75.50
N ARG A 157 -1.96 34.35 76.66
CA ARG A 157 -2.84 33.17 76.85
C ARG A 157 -4.03 33.21 75.89
N ASP A 158 -4.60 34.39 75.66
CA ASP A 158 -5.69 34.59 74.70
C ASP A 158 -5.23 34.36 73.26
N VAL A 159 -4.05 34.84 72.87
CA VAL A 159 -3.43 34.57 71.54
C VAL A 159 -3.07 33.10 71.36
N ASP A 160 -2.50 32.45 72.37
CA ASP A 160 -2.19 31.01 72.36
C ASP A 160 -3.50 30.19 72.24
N ALA A 161 -4.61 30.67 72.84
CA ALA A 161 -5.94 30.04 72.75
C ALA A 161 -6.64 30.28 71.40
N THR A 162 -6.59 31.49 70.83
CA THR A 162 -7.13 31.74 69.48
C THR A 162 -6.32 30.97 68.43
N ALA A 163 -4.99 30.93 68.53
CA ALA A 163 -4.15 30.12 67.64
C ALA A 163 -4.50 28.61 67.71
N GLN A 164 -4.83 28.07 68.89
CA GLN A 164 -5.33 26.70 69.01
C GLN A 164 -6.73 26.52 68.40
N ALA A 165 -7.64 27.47 68.58
CA ALA A 165 -8.97 27.44 67.97
C ALA A 165 -8.90 27.54 66.43
N GLU A 166 -8.01 28.37 65.89
CA GLU A 166 -7.68 28.48 64.47
C GLU A 166 -7.06 27.20 63.94
N ALA A 167 -6.08 26.61 64.64
CA ALA A 167 -5.50 25.32 64.26
C ALA A 167 -6.55 24.19 64.24
N MET A 168 -7.44 24.14 65.24
CA MET A 168 -8.52 23.15 65.31
C MET A 168 -9.58 23.36 64.22
N THR A 169 -9.92 24.60 63.86
CA THR A 169 -10.87 24.90 62.78
C THR A 169 -10.24 24.66 61.42
N ALA A 170 -8.99 25.08 61.19
CA ALA A 170 -8.22 24.77 59.99
C ALA A 170 -8.06 23.25 59.77
N ALA A 171 -7.80 22.48 60.83
CA ALA A 171 -7.79 21.02 60.77
C ALA A 171 -9.16 20.41 60.40
N LYS A 172 -10.26 20.95 60.95
CA LYS A 172 -11.63 20.56 60.58
C LYS A 172 -11.94 20.91 59.10
N PHE A 173 -11.57 22.10 58.64
CA PHE A 173 -11.73 22.52 57.25
C PHE A 173 -10.88 21.68 56.29
N SER A 174 -9.62 21.40 56.62
CA SER A 174 -8.76 20.50 55.83
C SER A 174 -9.34 19.08 55.75
N LYS A 175 -9.90 18.56 56.85
CA LYS A 175 -10.62 17.28 56.89
C LYS A 175 -11.94 17.28 56.11
N LEU A 176 -12.61 18.44 56.01
CA LEU A 176 -13.80 18.62 55.17
C LEU A 176 -13.43 18.71 53.68
N ILE A 177 -12.39 19.50 53.33
CA ILE A 177 -11.89 19.67 51.96
C ILE A 177 -11.36 18.35 51.41
N SER A 178 -10.60 17.57 52.19
CA SER A 178 -10.11 16.25 51.76
C SER A 178 -11.25 15.22 51.61
N ARG A 179 -12.28 15.26 52.46
CA ARG A 179 -13.51 14.49 52.25
C ARG A 179 -14.24 14.89 50.97
N LEU A 180 -14.42 16.19 50.74
CA LEU A 180 -15.09 16.73 49.56
C LEU A 180 -14.33 16.36 48.27
N ARG A 181 -13.00 16.53 48.25
CA ARG A 181 -12.14 16.07 47.15
C ARG A 181 -12.33 14.59 46.87
N LYS A 182 -12.23 13.74 47.89
CA LYS A 182 -12.48 12.31 47.72
C LYS A 182 -13.88 12.02 47.18
N THR A 183 -14.94 12.67 47.67
CA THR A 183 -16.29 12.46 47.12
C THR A 183 -16.42 12.94 45.67
N TRP A 184 -15.67 13.96 45.24
CA TRP A 184 -15.59 14.37 43.84
C TRP A 184 -14.79 13.39 42.98
N GLU A 185 -13.68 12.84 43.50
CA GLU A 185 -12.88 11.80 42.86
C GLU A 185 -13.69 10.50 42.68
N ASP A 186 -14.37 10.03 43.74
CA ASP A 186 -15.27 8.87 43.70
C ASP A 186 -16.44 9.10 42.73
N GLU A 187 -16.99 10.32 42.68
CA GLU A 187 -18.07 10.74 41.76
C GLU A 187 -17.60 10.79 40.30
N GLU A 188 -16.39 11.28 40.02
CA GLU A 188 -15.80 11.34 38.69
C GLU A 188 -15.44 9.94 38.17
N VAL A 189 -14.88 9.08 39.02
CA VAL A 189 -14.67 7.66 38.73
C VAL A 189 -15.99 6.94 38.46
N ARG A 190 -17.06 7.28 39.19
CA ARG A 190 -18.41 6.72 38.94
C ARG A 190 -18.99 7.21 37.61
N ARG A 191 -18.89 8.51 37.30
CA ARG A 191 -19.36 9.09 36.03
C ARG A 191 -18.62 8.49 34.83
N THR A 192 -17.29 8.46 34.87
CA THR A 192 -16.46 7.89 33.80
C THR A 192 -16.77 6.41 33.55
N ARG A 193 -16.96 5.60 34.61
CA ARG A 193 -17.44 4.21 34.47
C ARG A 193 -18.81 4.14 33.78
N THR A 194 -19.81 4.88 34.24
CA THR A 194 -21.16 4.83 33.61
C THR A 194 -21.18 5.35 32.16
N LEU A 195 -20.25 6.25 31.79
CA LEU A 195 -20.05 6.65 30.40
C LEU A 195 -19.36 5.56 29.59
N GLN A 196 -18.32 4.93 30.14
CA GLN A 196 -17.61 3.80 29.51
C GLN A 196 -18.57 2.61 29.29
N GLU A 197 -19.38 2.24 30.28
CA GLU A 197 -20.40 1.19 30.18
C GLU A 197 -21.42 1.48 29.06
N ARG A 198 -21.90 2.73 28.94
CA ARG A 198 -22.80 3.17 27.86
C ARG A 198 -22.14 3.14 26.49
N VAL A 199 -20.86 3.54 26.40
CA VAL A 199 -20.10 3.53 25.14
C VAL A 199 -19.77 2.11 24.71
N CYS A 200 -19.31 1.25 25.63
CA CYS A 200 -19.02 -0.16 25.36
C CYS A 200 -20.29 -0.95 24.99
N SER A 201 -21.42 -0.74 25.69
CA SER A 201 -22.69 -1.41 25.34
C SER A 201 -23.26 -0.92 24.01
N HIS A 202 -23.14 0.37 23.68
CA HIS A 202 -23.52 0.88 22.35
C HIS A 202 -22.66 0.29 21.23
N TYR A 203 -21.33 0.24 21.41
CA TYR A 203 -20.44 -0.37 20.41
C TYR A 203 -20.60 -1.89 20.30
N ALA A 204 -20.92 -2.59 21.40
CA ALA A 204 -21.25 -4.02 21.34
C ALA A 204 -22.47 -4.26 20.42
N VAL A 205 -23.57 -3.53 20.62
CA VAL A 205 -24.76 -3.62 19.76
C VAL A 205 -24.45 -3.28 18.29
N ILE A 206 -23.56 -2.32 18.03
CA ILE A 206 -23.10 -2.02 16.66
C ILE A 206 -22.28 -3.17 16.07
N ILE A 207 -21.39 -3.80 16.85
CA ILE A 207 -20.59 -4.95 16.42
C ILE A 207 -21.52 -6.14 16.12
N ASP A 208 -22.46 -6.45 17.01
CA ASP A 208 -23.46 -7.51 16.82
C ASP A 208 -24.31 -7.25 15.57
N GLN A 209 -24.72 -6.00 15.32
CA GLN A 209 -25.47 -5.62 14.12
C GLN A 209 -24.64 -5.78 12.84
N ILE A 210 -23.37 -5.34 12.84
CA ILE A 210 -22.46 -5.49 11.69
C ILE A 210 -22.15 -6.98 11.43
N GLN A 211 -22.00 -7.78 12.49
CA GLN A 211 -21.76 -9.22 12.36
C GLN A 211 -23.02 -9.96 11.86
N ALA A 212 -24.21 -9.56 12.28
CA ALA A 212 -25.47 -10.06 11.71
C ALA A 212 -25.63 -9.67 10.23
N GLN A 213 -25.23 -8.45 9.84
CA GLN A 213 -25.21 -8.01 8.44
C GLN A 213 -24.18 -8.78 7.60
N LEU A 214 -23.00 -9.08 8.16
CA LEU A 214 -21.98 -9.91 7.50
C LEU A 214 -22.48 -11.33 7.29
N ASN A 215 -23.05 -11.97 8.32
CA ASN A 215 -23.61 -13.32 8.22
C ASN A 215 -24.70 -13.37 7.15
N LEU A 216 -25.68 -12.46 7.17
CA LEU A 216 -26.72 -12.37 6.15
C LEU A 216 -26.16 -12.18 4.73
N ALA A 217 -25.06 -11.44 4.57
CA ALA A 217 -24.40 -11.26 3.28
C ALA A 217 -23.61 -12.50 2.81
N LEU A 218 -23.17 -13.36 3.75
CA LEU A 218 -22.58 -14.66 3.44
C LEU A 218 -23.68 -15.68 3.09
N ASP A 219 -24.74 -15.77 3.89
CA ASP A 219 -25.90 -16.64 3.63
C ASP A 219 -26.49 -16.36 2.23
N LEU A 220 -26.69 -15.09 1.88
CA LEU A 220 -27.15 -14.67 0.55
C LEU A 220 -26.15 -14.95 -0.58
N ASN A 221 -24.85 -15.03 -0.29
CA ASN A 221 -23.85 -15.41 -1.28
C ASN A 221 -23.85 -16.92 -1.50
N ASP A 222 -23.94 -17.72 -0.43
CA ASP A 222 -24.01 -19.18 -0.50
C ASP A 222 -25.29 -19.65 -1.22
N ASP A 223 -26.42 -18.97 -1.01
CA ASP A 223 -27.66 -19.18 -1.79
C ASP A 223 -27.44 -18.90 -3.29
N LEU A 224 -26.80 -17.76 -3.65
CA LEU A 224 -26.53 -17.39 -5.05
C LEU A 224 -25.51 -18.31 -5.73
N ASP A 225 -24.47 -18.75 -5.01
CA ASP A 225 -23.49 -19.72 -5.51
C ASP A 225 -24.16 -21.10 -5.71
N GLN A 226 -25.08 -21.50 -4.83
CA GLN A 226 -25.87 -22.74 -4.99
C GLN A 226 -26.83 -22.65 -6.19
N GLU A 227 -27.56 -21.53 -6.37
CA GLU A 227 -28.37 -21.28 -7.57
C GLU A 227 -27.52 -21.37 -8.84
N TRP A 228 -26.36 -20.69 -8.87
CA TRP A 228 -25.46 -20.69 -10.02
C TRP A 228 -24.89 -22.09 -10.32
N ILE A 229 -24.53 -22.85 -9.28
CA ILE A 229 -24.08 -24.24 -9.40
C ILE A 229 -25.15 -25.13 -10.02
N ASP A 230 -26.43 -24.99 -9.63
CA ASP A 230 -27.52 -25.78 -10.19
C ASP A 230 -27.92 -25.34 -11.61
N ASP A 231 -27.86 -24.05 -11.89
CA ASP A 231 -28.05 -23.46 -13.23
C ASP A 231 -26.95 -23.93 -14.22
N VAL A 232 -25.71 -24.10 -13.72
CA VAL A 232 -24.59 -24.72 -14.47
C VAL A 232 -24.80 -26.23 -14.65
N LYS A 233 -25.28 -26.97 -13.63
CA LYS A 233 -25.63 -28.40 -13.79
C LYS A 233 -26.72 -28.59 -14.84
N ALA A 234 -27.78 -27.77 -14.81
CA ALA A 234 -28.88 -27.82 -15.76
C ALA A 234 -28.39 -27.65 -17.20
N ARG A 235 -27.64 -26.59 -17.50
CA ARG A 235 -27.07 -26.34 -18.85
C ARG A 235 -26.11 -27.45 -19.29
N ASN A 236 -25.34 -28.03 -18.38
CA ASN A 236 -24.48 -29.17 -18.69
C ASN A 236 -25.29 -30.44 -19.03
N CYS A 237 -26.40 -30.69 -18.34
CA CYS A 237 -27.33 -31.79 -18.65
C CYS A 237 -28.05 -31.58 -20.00
N GLU A 238 -28.49 -30.35 -20.30
CA GLU A 238 -29.05 -29.98 -21.61
C GLU A 238 -28.03 -30.18 -22.73
N HIS A 239 -26.80 -29.68 -22.56
CA HIS A 239 -25.74 -29.84 -23.56
C HIS A 239 -25.37 -31.31 -23.77
N ALA A 240 -25.22 -32.11 -22.71
CA ALA A 240 -24.97 -33.54 -22.80
C ALA A 240 -26.11 -34.30 -23.52
N SER A 241 -27.36 -33.89 -23.29
CA SER A 241 -28.54 -34.48 -23.96
C SER A 241 -28.60 -34.09 -25.43
N SER A 242 -28.28 -32.83 -25.76
CA SER A 242 -28.18 -32.32 -27.13
C SER A 242 -27.08 -33.02 -27.92
N MET A 243 -25.91 -33.26 -27.30
CA MET A 243 -24.82 -34.04 -27.90
C MET A 243 -25.21 -35.49 -28.15
N LYS A 244 -25.85 -36.19 -27.20
CA LYS A 244 -26.37 -37.55 -27.43
C LYS A 244 -27.37 -37.60 -28.60
N ALA A 245 -28.33 -36.68 -28.63
CA ALA A 245 -29.29 -36.59 -29.72
C ALA A 245 -28.64 -36.21 -31.07
N PHE A 246 -27.49 -35.54 -31.07
CA PHE A 246 -26.68 -35.30 -32.28
C PHE A 246 -25.92 -36.56 -32.71
N GLU A 247 -25.25 -37.26 -31.78
CA GLU A 247 -24.57 -38.53 -32.02
C GLU A 247 -25.51 -39.59 -32.59
N GLU A 248 -26.73 -39.71 -32.05
CA GLU A 248 -27.76 -40.65 -32.52
C GLU A 248 -28.24 -40.30 -33.94
N ARG A 249 -28.46 -39.02 -34.25
CA ARG A 249 -28.77 -38.57 -35.62
C ARG A 249 -27.61 -38.86 -36.58
N CYS A 250 -26.36 -38.63 -36.17
CA CYS A 250 -25.20 -39.00 -36.98
C CYS A 250 -25.08 -40.51 -37.18
N ARG A 251 -25.28 -41.32 -36.11
CA ARG A 251 -25.24 -42.79 -36.15
C ARG A 251 -26.29 -43.33 -37.13
N SER A 252 -27.55 -42.88 -37.00
CA SER A 252 -28.64 -43.25 -37.90
C SER A 252 -28.36 -42.88 -39.37
N LEU A 253 -27.77 -41.70 -39.62
CA LEU A 253 -27.35 -41.30 -40.98
C LEU A 253 -26.19 -42.15 -41.53
N TYR A 254 -25.26 -42.61 -40.70
CA TYR A 254 -24.20 -43.53 -41.12
C TYR A 254 -24.74 -44.94 -41.36
N GLU A 255 -25.60 -45.45 -40.49
CA GLU A 255 -26.25 -46.76 -40.62
C GLU A 255 -27.12 -46.83 -41.88
N SER A 256 -27.98 -45.82 -42.11
CA SER A 256 -28.81 -45.73 -43.34
C SER A 256 -27.98 -45.62 -44.62
N ARG A 257 -26.82 -44.93 -44.59
CA ARG A 257 -25.90 -44.90 -45.73
C ARG A 257 -25.15 -46.23 -45.92
N LEU A 258 -24.89 -46.95 -44.83
CA LEU A 258 -24.23 -48.26 -44.87
C LEU A 258 -25.18 -49.33 -45.41
N THR A 259 -26.45 -49.38 -44.99
CA THR A 259 -27.44 -50.31 -45.55
C THR A 259 -27.65 -50.05 -47.04
N ALA A 260 -27.86 -48.79 -47.45
CA ALA A 260 -27.99 -48.43 -48.86
C ALA A 260 -26.73 -48.77 -49.70
N TYR A 261 -25.53 -48.75 -49.10
CA TYR A 261 -24.31 -49.20 -49.77
C TYR A 261 -24.25 -50.73 -49.88
N ILE A 262 -24.64 -51.47 -48.84
CA ILE A 262 -24.75 -52.94 -48.84
C ILE A 262 -25.77 -53.39 -49.88
N GLU A 263 -26.98 -52.84 -49.87
CA GLU A 263 -28.04 -53.10 -50.86
C GLU A 263 -27.54 -52.83 -52.31
N SER A 264 -26.80 -51.74 -52.53
CA SER A 264 -26.22 -51.44 -53.85
C SER A 264 -25.07 -52.37 -54.23
N ALA A 265 -24.32 -52.91 -53.27
CA ALA A 265 -23.27 -53.89 -53.50
C ALA A 265 -23.86 -55.28 -53.80
N ASP A 266 -24.82 -55.74 -53.00
CA ASP A 266 -25.51 -57.02 -53.15
C ASP A 266 -26.28 -57.09 -54.47
N HIS A 267 -26.95 -55.99 -54.87
CA HIS A 267 -27.58 -55.90 -56.19
C HIS A 267 -26.57 -56.08 -57.33
N ARG A 268 -25.39 -55.43 -57.26
CA ARG A 268 -24.32 -55.59 -58.26
C ARG A 268 -23.68 -56.98 -58.24
N LEU A 269 -23.59 -57.62 -57.08
CA LEU A 269 -23.15 -59.02 -56.97
C LEU A 269 -24.17 -59.93 -57.67
N SER A 270 -25.46 -59.75 -57.41
CA SER A 270 -26.54 -60.48 -58.06
C SER A 270 -26.53 -60.31 -59.60
N GLU A 271 -26.36 -59.07 -60.10
CA GLU A 271 -26.15 -58.85 -61.55
C GLU A 271 -24.91 -59.57 -62.10
N CYS A 272 -23.83 -59.67 -61.32
CA CYS A 272 -22.61 -60.37 -61.75
C CYS A 272 -22.82 -61.88 -61.78
N GLU A 273 -23.52 -62.44 -60.77
CA GLU A 273 -23.88 -63.85 -60.70
C GLU A 273 -24.83 -64.24 -61.83
N GLU A 274 -25.88 -63.45 -62.11
CA GLU A 274 -26.77 -63.70 -63.24
C GLU A 274 -26.00 -63.70 -64.57
N ARG A 275 -25.16 -62.69 -64.82
CA ARG A 275 -24.31 -62.64 -66.02
C ARG A 275 -23.35 -63.83 -66.12
N LEU A 276 -22.82 -64.31 -65.00
CA LEU A 276 -21.94 -65.48 -64.95
C LEU A 276 -22.72 -66.78 -65.23
N LEU A 277 -23.92 -66.94 -64.68
CA LEU A 277 -24.83 -68.05 -64.95
C LEU A 277 -25.29 -68.08 -66.41
N VAL A 278 -25.67 -66.93 -66.99
CA VAL A 278 -26.03 -66.80 -68.41
C VAL A 278 -24.83 -67.11 -69.31
N SER A 279 -23.63 -66.66 -68.94
CA SER A 279 -22.39 -66.99 -69.66
C SER A 279 -22.06 -68.49 -69.59
N GLY A 280 -22.18 -69.10 -68.41
CA GLY A 280 -22.00 -70.53 -68.20
C GLY A 280 -23.01 -71.38 -68.98
N ALA A 281 -24.29 -71.02 -68.96
CA ALA A 281 -25.33 -71.66 -69.76
C ALA A 281 -25.07 -71.54 -71.26
N ARG A 282 -24.55 -70.40 -71.73
CA ARG A 282 -24.12 -70.20 -73.13
C ARG A 282 -22.91 -71.06 -73.49
N ALA A 283 -21.93 -71.16 -72.59
CA ALA A 283 -20.76 -72.02 -72.76
C ALA A 283 -21.14 -73.51 -72.82
N ALA A 284 -22.01 -73.98 -71.93
CA ALA A 284 -22.54 -75.34 -71.94
C ALA A 284 -23.32 -75.66 -73.23
N ARG A 285 -24.24 -74.78 -73.66
CA ARG A 285 -24.95 -74.92 -74.95
C ARG A 285 -23.97 -74.99 -76.14
N ASN A 286 -22.89 -74.22 -76.10
CA ASN A 286 -21.85 -74.27 -77.12
C ASN A 286 -21.04 -75.58 -77.08
N SER A 287 -20.69 -76.10 -75.89
CA SER A 287 -19.99 -77.39 -75.74
C SER A 287 -20.84 -78.52 -76.31
N ASN A 288 -22.09 -78.66 -75.85
CA ASN A 288 -23.04 -79.67 -76.33
C ASN A 288 -23.25 -79.58 -77.86
N SER A 289 -23.27 -78.38 -78.43
CA SER A 289 -23.36 -78.15 -79.88
C SER A 289 -22.10 -78.62 -80.64
N MET A 290 -20.91 -78.39 -80.08
CA MET A 290 -19.66 -78.90 -80.65
C MET A 290 -19.51 -80.42 -80.48
N GLU A 291 -19.89 -80.98 -79.34
CA GLU A 291 -19.93 -82.43 -79.09
C GLU A 291 -20.92 -83.14 -80.02
N ALA A 292 -22.07 -82.53 -80.30
CA ALA A 292 -23.02 -83.03 -81.30
C ALA A 292 -22.50 -82.89 -82.75
N LYS A 293 -21.59 -81.96 -83.05
CA LYS A 293 -20.87 -81.91 -84.34
C LYS A 293 -19.80 -83.00 -84.40
N ILE A 294 -18.98 -83.15 -83.35
CA ILE A 294 -17.95 -84.18 -83.23
C ILE A 294 -18.56 -85.58 -83.34
N SER A 295 -19.70 -85.83 -82.70
CA SER A 295 -20.42 -87.10 -82.79
C SER A 295 -20.97 -87.38 -84.18
N ARG A 296 -21.52 -86.37 -84.88
CA ARG A 296 -21.92 -86.50 -86.29
C ARG A 296 -20.73 -86.75 -87.23
N LEU A 297 -19.59 -86.10 -86.99
CA LEU A 297 -18.35 -86.34 -87.74
C LEU A 297 -17.81 -87.75 -87.48
N ARG A 298 -17.80 -88.23 -86.23
CA ARG A 298 -17.42 -89.62 -85.88
C ARG A 298 -18.30 -90.64 -86.61
N LEU A 299 -19.63 -90.43 -86.63
CA LEU A 299 -20.58 -91.27 -87.36
C LEU A 299 -20.35 -91.23 -88.88
N ALA A 300 -20.09 -90.05 -89.46
CA ALA A 300 -19.77 -89.90 -90.87
C ALA A 300 -18.47 -90.64 -91.23
N CYS A 301 -17.40 -90.47 -90.44
CA CYS A 301 -16.14 -91.17 -90.64
C CYS A 301 -16.25 -92.69 -90.43
N SER A 302 -17.10 -93.18 -89.52
CA SER A 302 -17.37 -94.62 -89.39
C SER A 302 -18.16 -95.16 -90.58
N LYS A 303 -19.16 -94.40 -91.09
CA LYS A 303 -19.89 -94.78 -92.29
C LYS A 303 -18.97 -94.84 -93.50
N TRP A 304 -18.18 -93.78 -93.77
CA TRP A 304 -17.22 -93.76 -94.88
C TRP A 304 -16.20 -94.90 -94.81
N ARG A 305 -15.77 -95.30 -93.61
CA ARG A 305 -14.89 -96.46 -93.42
C ARG A 305 -15.58 -97.77 -93.85
N VAL A 306 -16.83 -97.98 -93.43
CA VAL A 306 -17.60 -99.19 -93.79
C VAL A 306 -17.95 -99.19 -95.28
N ASP A 307 -18.34 -98.05 -95.84
CA ASP A 307 -18.65 -97.94 -97.27
C ASP A 307 -17.40 -98.11 -98.14
N TYR A 308 -16.24 -97.59 -97.71
CA TYR A 308 -14.94 -97.88 -98.34
C TYR A 308 -14.55 -99.35 -98.23
N GLN A 309 -14.73 -99.98 -97.06
CA GLN A 309 -14.47 -101.43 -96.88
C GLN A 309 -15.37 -102.28 -97.78
N ARG A 310 -16.65 -101.91 -97.93
CA ARG A 310 -17.60 -102.58 -98.85
C ARG A 310 -17.21 -102.37 -100.31
N GLU A 311 -16.83 -101.17 -100.70
CA GLU A 311 -16.38 -100.85 -102.06
C GLU A 311 -15.08 -101.60 -102.42
N VAL A 312 -14.13 -101.70 -101.48
CA VAL A 312 -12.91 -102.50 -101.64
C VAL A 312 -13.22 -103.99 -101.70
N GLN A 313 -14.07 -104.51 -100.81
CA GLN A 313 -14.54 -105.90 -100.87
C GLN A 313 -15.26 -106.20 -102.19
N ARG A 314 -16.11 -105.28 -102.67
CA ARG A 314 -16.80 -105.41 -103.94
C ARG A 314 -15.81 -105.51 -105.09
N ARG A 315 -14.84 -104.60 -105.18
CA ARG A 315 -13.77 -104.67 -106.20
C ARG A 315 -12.96 -105.95 -106.13
N TYR A 316 -12.69 -106.48 -104.93
CA TYR A 316 -12.07 -107.80 -104.78
C TYR A 316 -12.97 -108.93 -105.29
N TYR A 317 -14.28 -108.92 -105.02
CA TYR A 317 -15.20 -109.90 -105.60
C TYR A 317 -15.36 -109.74 -107.11
N ASP A 318 -15.49 -108.51 -107.62
CA ASP A 318 -15.60 -108.21 -109.06
C ASP A 318 -14.35 -108.71 -109.79
N THR A 319 -13.13 -108.39 -109.31
CA THR A 319 -11.87 -108.87 -109.90
C THR A 319 -11.62 -110.36 -109.70
N THR A 320 -12.11 -110.96 -108.59
CA THR A 320 -12.05 -112.42 -108.41
C THR A 320 -13.00 -113.11 -109.38
N ALA A 321 -14.20 -112.58 -109.61
CA ALA A 321 -15.15 -113.11 -110.60
C ALA A 321 -14.65 -112.91 -112.04
N GLU A 322 -13.98 -111.81 -112.35
CA GLU A 322 -13.28 -111.61 -113.62
C GLU A 322 -12.16 -112.64 -113.82
N LEU A 323 -11.37 -112.95 -112.78
CA LEU A 323 -10.32 -113.97 -112.83
C LEU A 323 -10.90 -115.40 -112.88
N GLU A 324 -11.95 -115.71 -112.10
CA GLU A 324 -12.67 -116.99 -112.17
C GLU A 324 -13.30 -117.18 -113.55
N GLN A 325 -13.87 -116.14 -114.15
CA GLN A 325 -14.42 -116.23 -115.50
C GLN A 325 -13.32 -116.28 -116.58
N GLN A 326 -12.17 -115.62 -116.39
CA GLN A 326 -10.98 -115.83 -117.24
C GLN A 326 -10.51 -117.29 -117.15
N TYR A 327 -10.33 -117.84 -115.95
CA TYR A 327 -9.95 -119.25 -115.77
C TYR A 327 -11.00 -120.23 -116.27
N MET A 328 -12.30 -119.94 -116.15
CA MET A 328 -13.36 -120.79 -116.72
C MET A 328 -13.41 -120.69 -118.26
N ASN A 329 -13.07 -119.54 -118.84
CA ASN A 329 -12.87 -119.38 -120.29
C ASN A 329 -11.58 -120.08 -120.76
N GLU A 330 -10.49 -120.02 -119.99
CA GLU A 330 -9.23 -120.73 -120.27
C GLU A 330 -9.39 -122.24 -120.11
N ILE A 331 -10.12 -122.73 -119.11
CA ILE A 331 -10.50 -124.14 -118.97
C ILE A 331 -11.43 -124.54 -120.11
N GLY A 332 -12.38 -123.67 -120.50
CA GLY A 332 -13.23 -123.89 -121.68
C GLY A 332 -12.42 -123.98 -122.98
N ALA A 333 -11.42 -123.11 -123.15
CA ALA A 333 -10.50 -123.13 -124.27
C ALA A 333 -9.59 -124.37 -124.23
N LEU A 334 -8.98 -124.71 -123.09
CA LEU A 334 -8.16 -125.91 -122.94
C LEU A 334 -8.97 -127.21 -123.06
N LEU A 335 -10.27 -127.21 -122.75
CA LEU A 335 -11.18 -128.32 -123.03
C LEU A 335 -11.59 -128.35 -124.51
N ALA A 336 -11.75 -127.21 -125.16
CA ALA A 336 -11.91 -127.13 -126.61
C ALA A 336 -10.65 -127.65 -127.30
N ASP A 337 -9.47 -127.11 -126.99
CA ASP A 337 -8.15 -127.57 -127.43
C ASP A 337 -7.90 -129.04 -127.11
N LEU A 338 -8.34 -129.57 -125.96
CA LEU A 338 -8.27 -131.01 -125.67
C LEU A 338 -9.28 -131.83 -126.49
N SER A 339 -10.44 -131.29 -126.84
CA SER A 339 -11.41 -131.97 -127.70
C SER A 339 -10.99 -131.92 -129.17
N ASP A 340 -10.44 -130.80 -129.62
CA ASP A 340 -9.86 -130.57 -130.93
C ASP A 340 -8.60 -131.42 -131.05
N ALA A 341 -7.66 -131.39 -130.10
CA ALA A 341 -6.52 -132.29 -130.06
C ALA A 341 -6.89 -133.76 -129.81
N SER A 342 -8.06 -134.08 -129.25
CA SER A 342 -8.57 -135.47 -129.22
C SER A 342 -9.15 -135.88 -130.58
N SER A 343 -9.76 -134.95 -131.32
CA SER A 343 -10.18 -135.17 -132.71
C SER A 343 -8.97 -135.22 -133.65
N GLU A 344 -7.96 -134.40 -133.40
CA GLU A 344 -6.69 -134.35 -134.12
C GLU A 344 -5.86 -135.58 -133.78
N ILE A 345 -5.84 -136.06 -132.52
CA ILE A 345 -5.34 -137.39 -132.17
C ILE A 345 -6.16 -138.48 -132.87
N SER A 346 -7.49 -138.36 -133.01
CA SER A 346 -8.28 -139.33 -133.78
C SER A 346 -7.94 -139.33 -135.28
N ILE A 347 -7.56 -138.18 -135.84
CA ILE A 347 -7.14 -137.99 -137.23
C ILE A 347 -5.66 -138.42 -137.43
N LEU A 348 -4.79 -138.14 -136.46
CA LEU A 348 -3.42 -138.64 -136.39
C LEU A 348 -3.40 -140.15 -136.13
N ASN A 349 -4.38 -140.73 -135.45
CA ASN A 349 -4.50 -142.19 -135.33
C ASN A 349 -4.91 -142.85 -136.66
N THR A 350 -5.39 -142.06 -137.63
CA THR A 350 -5.54 -142.49 -139.04
C THR A 350 -4.35 -142.12 -139.94
N ASP A 351 -3.64 -141.00 -139.71
CA ASP A 351 -2.57 -140.51 -140.61
C ASP A 351 -1.11 -140.68 -140.11
N MET A 352 -0.86 -140.79 -138.80
CA MET A 352 0.50 -140.99 -138.21
C MET A 352 1.04 -142.41 -138.35
N CYS A 353 0.57 -143.15 -139.34
CA CYS A 353 1.33 -144.28 -139.89
C CYS A 353 2.59 -143.79 -140.67
N ARG A 354 2.92 -142.48 -140.64
CA ARG A 354 4.04 -141.83 -141.34
C ARG A 354 4.72 -140.65 -140.60
N LYS A 355 5.64 -140.97 -139.65
CA LYS A 355 6.64 -140.05 -139.01
C LYS A 355 6.03 -139.02 -138.04
N GLY A 356 6.69 -138.49 -137.00
CA GLY A 356 7.99 -138.84 -136.39
C GLY A 356 8.85 -137.63 -135.99
N SER A 357 9.27 -137.52 -134.72
CA SER A 357 10.14 -136.46 -134.11
C SER A 357 9.42 -135.10 -133.85
N THR A 358 9.79 -134.17 -132.92
CA THR A 358 10.69 -134.14 -131.74
C THR A 358 10.58 -132.79 -130.95
N LEU A 359 10.91 -132.79 -129.64
CA LEU A 359 11.58 -131.72 -128.83
C LEU A 359 10.91 -130.36 -128.49
N ASN A 360 11.03 -130.00 -127.17
CA ASN A 360 11.36 -128.67 -126.57
C ASN A 360 10.38 -127.46 -126.65
N VAL A 361 10.49 -126.39 -125.81
CA VAL A 361 10.77 -126.22 -124.34
C VAL A 361 10.66 -124.72 -123.93
N GLY A 362 10.13 -124.43 -122.72
CA GLY A 362 10.35 -123.16 -121.96
C GLY A 362 9.61 -121.89 -122.44
N LEU A 363 9.78 -120.69 -121.84
CA LEU A 363 10.30 -120.28 -120.50
C LEU A 363 10.09 -118.75 -120.28
N GLU A 364 10.30 -118.25 -119.04
CA GLU A 364 10.34 -116.81 -118.61
C GLU A 364 9.05 -115.97 -118.74
N LEU A 365 8.59 -115.16 -117.76
CA LEU A 365 9.08 -114.71 -116.45
C LEU A 365 10.19 -113.63 -116.41
N LYS A 366 9.77 -112.35 -116.47
CA LYS A 366 10.48 -111.14 -115.99
C LYS A 366 9.43 -110.28 -115.23
N LYS A 367 9.64 -109.77 -114.00
CA LYS A 367 10.54 -108.68 -113.55
C LYS A 367 10.26 -107.36 -114.29
N GLU A 368 10.10 -106.19 -113.65
CA GLU A 368 11.03 -105.54 -112.71
C GLU A 368 10.41 -104.42 -111.80
N ILE A 369 11.00 -104.19 -110.60
CA ILE A 369 11.47 -102.89 -109.99
C ILE A 369 10.44 -101.74 -109.81
N LYS A 370 10.30 -101.05 -108.67
CA LYS A 370 11.32 -100.19 -107.99
C LYS A 370 10.99 -99.77 -106.55
N GLU A 371 12.01 -99.64 -105.70
CA GLU A 371 11.99 -98.91 -104.41
C GLU A 371 12.20 -97.39 -104.66
N THR A 372 11.86 -96.42 -103.80
CA THR A 372 12.50 -96.07 -102.52
C THR A 372 11.84 -94.78 -101.99
N PRO A 373 11.93 -94.47 -100.67
CA PRO A 373 11.86 -93.09 -100.18
C PRO A 373 13.14 -92.66 -99.44
N ASN A 374 13.72 -91.51 -99.81
CA ASN A 374 14.86 -90.91 -99.11
C ASN A 374 14.70 -89.38 -99.04
N ASN A 375 14.62 -88.83 -97.82
CA ASN A 375 14.53 -87.39 -97.56
C ASN A 375 15.76 -86.93 -96.77
N SER A 376 16.71 -86.26 -97.43
CA SER A 376 17.89 -85.67 -96.80
C SER A 376 17.66 -84.18 -96.49
N THR A 377 17.61 -83.81 -95.21
CA THR A 377 17.66 -82.40 -94.78
C THR A 377 19.06 -81.81 -94.97
N SER A 378 19.12 -80.50 -95.25
CA SER A 378 20.41 -79.81 -95.41
C SER A 378 21.04 -79.52 -94.04
N PRO A 379 22.33 -79.82 -93.82
CA PRO A 379 23.00 -79.60 -92.54
C PRO A 379 23.18 -78.11 -92.19
N LYS A 380 23.04 -77.19 -93.18
CA LYS A 380 22.99 -75.74 -92.91
C LYS A 380 21.76 -75.35 -92.08
N THR A 381 20.59 -75.86 -92.48
CA THR A 381 19.31 -75.60 -91.78
C THR A 381 19.32 -76.11 -90.33
N GLU A 382 19.97 -77.25 -90.06
CA GLU A 382 20.09 -77.80 -88.70
C GLU A 382 21.00 -76.92 -87.81
N ARG A 383 22.11 -76.41 -88.37
CA ARG A 383 23.00 -75.46 -87.67
C ARG A 383 22.30 -74.14 -87.34
N GLU A 384 21.51 -73.60 -88.27
CA GLU A 384 20.73 -72.37 -88.07
C GLU A 384 19.63 -72.55 -87.02
N GLN A 385 18.93 -73.69 -87.02
CA GLN A 385 17.96 -74.04 -85.98
C GLN A 385 18.60 -74.09 -84.59
N LEU A 386 19.75 -74.76 -84.47
CA LEU A 386 20.51 -74.90 -83.20
C LEU A 386 20.93 -73.54 -82.63
N ILE A 387 21.44 -72.62 -83.47
CA ILE A 387 21.78 -71.25 -83.06
C ILE A 387 20.52 -70.53 -82.55
N SER A 388 19.41 -70.60 -83.30
CA SER A 388 18.17 -69.95 -82.90
C SER A 388 17.60 -70.49 -81.57
N LEU A 389 17.88 -71.76 -81.24
CA LEU A 389 17.49 -72.37 -79.97
C LEU A 389 18.36 -71.88 -78.82
N TRP A 390 19.68 -71.83 -78.97
CA TRP A 390 20.58 -71.29 -77.93
C TRP A 390 20.27 -69.83 -77.56
N ASP A 391 19.86 -69.01 -78.53
CA ASP A 391 19.48 -67.61 -78.27
C ASP A 391 18.11 -67.50 -77.60
N LYS A 392 17.12 -68.32 -78.00
CA LYS A 392 15.81 -68.39 -77.32
C LYS A 392 15.89 -68.93 -75.89
N LEU A 393 16.84 -69.83 -75.63
CA LEU A 393 17.10 -70.44 -74.32
C LEU A 393 18.09 -69.63 -73.47
N GLN A 394 18.68 -68.56 -74.01
CA GLN A 394 19.75 -67.75 -73.40
C GLN A 394 20.91 -68.59 -72.85
N THR A 395 21.24 -69.69 -73.52
CA THR A 395 22.27 -70.65 -73.07
C THR A 395 23.63 -69.95 -72.93
N PRO A 396 24.33 -70.06 -71.78
CA PRO A 396 25.60 -69.36 -71.56
C PRO A 396 26.69 -69.85 -72.52
N GLN A 397 27.64 -68.96 -72.83
CA GLN A 397 28.63 -69.19 -73.89
C GLN A 397 29.57 -70.37 -73.60
N SER A 398 29.87 -70.64 -72.32
CA SER A 398 30.56 -71.85 -71.85
C SER A 398 29.91 -73.13 -72.38
N ASP A 399 28.59 -73.22 -72.26
CA ASP A 399 27.82 -74.44 -72.50
C ASP A 399 27.55 -74.61 -74.00
N ARG A 400 27.44 -73.50 -74.74
CA ARG A 400 27.46 -73.49 -76.20
C ARG A 400 28.78 -74.05 -76.74
N LEU A 401 29.91 -73.60 -76.19
CA LEU A 401 31.24 -74.07 -76.58
C LEU A 401 31.47 -75.53 -76.20
N ALA A 402 31.14 -75.94 -74.96
CA ALA A 402 31.24 -77.33 -74.53
C ALA A 402 30.36 -78.27 -75.39
N ALA A 403 29.13 -77.85 -75.71
CA ALA A 403 28.27 -78.61 -76.63
C ALA A 403 28.86 -78.71 -78.04
N LEU A 404 29.44 -77.63 -78.57
CA LEU A 404 30.12 -77.64 -79.87
C LEU A 404 31.36 -78.54 -79.87
N HIS A 405 32.19 -78.53 -78.82
CA HIS A 405 33.31 -79.46 -78.69
C HIS A 405 32.84 -80.92 -78.72
N THR A 406 31.86 -81.31 -77.87
CA THR A 406 31.31 -82.69 -77.90
C THR A 406 30.63 -83.11 -79.21
N ILE A 407 30.41 -82.17 -80.15
CA ILE A 407 29.87 -82.43 -81.49
C ILE A 407 30.98 -82.40 -82.55
N LEU A 408 32.04 -81.60 -82.38
CA LEU A 408 33.17 -81.46 -83.31
C LEU A 408 34.32 -82.43 -83.05
N ASP A 409 34.43 -82.96 -81.82
CA ASP A 409 35.38 -84.04 -81.47
C ASP A 409 34.97 -85.38 -82.15
N ALA A 410 33.75 -85.47 -82.69
CA ALA A 410 33.35 -86.49 -83.67
C ALA A 410 33.75 -86.03 -85.08
N ALA A 411 34.72 -86.72 -85.68
CA ALA A 411 35.49 -86.22 -86.83
C ALA A 411 34.71 -86.07 -88.16
N GLU A 412 35.25 -85.18 -88.99
CA GLU A 412 34.95 -84.87 -90.40
C GLU A 412 33.61 -85.38 -90.98
N TYR A 413 32.56 -84.56 -90.80
CA TYR A 413 31.35 -84.50 -91.64
C TYR A 413 30.64 -85.83 -91.99
N THR A 414 30.73 -86.81 -91.10
CA THR A 414 30.00 -88.07 -91.14
C THR A 414 28.49 -87.87 -90.86
N PRO A 415 27.61 -88.81 -91.26
CA PRO A 415 26.18 -88.74 -90.91
C PRO A 415 25.94 -88.79 -89.38
N GLU A 416 26.91 -89.27 -88.60
CA GLU A 416 26.87 -89.25 -87.14
C GLU A 416 26.89 -87.83 -86.57
N LEU A 417 27.54 -86.88 -87.25
CA LEU A 417 27.53 -85.46 -86.92
C LEU A 417 26.12 -84.86 -87.02
N ALA A 418 25.39 -85.18 -88.09
CA ALA A 418 23.99 -84.78 -88.27
C ALA A 418 23.09 -85.43 -87.21
N ALA A 419 23.28 -86.72 -86.93
CA ALA A 419 22.57 -87.40 -85.84
C ALA A 419 22.92 -86.83 -84.44
N GLY A 420 24.13 -86.30 -84.24
CA GLY A 420 24.55 -85.57 -83.04
C GLY A 420 23.86 -84.21 -82.91
N LEU A 421 23.88 -83.41 -83.98
CA LEU A 421 23.17 -82.13 -84.09
C LEU A 421 21.67 -82.30 -83.84
N ALA A 422 21.01 -83.23 -84.56
CA ALA A 422 19.57 -83.51 -84.40
C ALA A 422 19.21 -83.94 -82.96
N ARG A 423 20.03 -84.80 -82.32
CA ARG A 423 19.85 -85.17 -80.90
C ARG A 423 19.97 -83.96 -79.98
N LYS A 424 20.94 -83.07 -80.19
CA LYS A 424 21.11 -81.85 -79.36
C LYS A 424 20.01 -80.81 -79.61
N ILE A 425 19.58 -80.63 -80.86
CA ILE A 425 18.44 -79.79 -81.26
C ILE A 425 17.17 -80.27 -80.54
N ASN A 426 16.89 -81.58 -80.56
CA ASN A 426 15.72 -82.16 -79.90
C ASN A 426 15.79 -82.06 -78.36
N ALA A 427 16.98 -82.23 -77.76
CA ALA A 427 17.17 -82.03 -76.33
C ALA A 427 16.93 -80.56 -75.89
N LEU A 428 17.35 -79.59 -76.71
CA LEU A 428 17.16 -78.16 -76.45
C LEU A 428 15.73 -77.70 -76.73
N SER A 429 15.08 -78.20 -77.79
CA SER A 429 13.68 -77.87 -78.09
C SER A 429 12.73 -78.41 -77.00
N ALA A 430 13.03 -79.58 -76.41
CA ALA A 430 12.31 -80.11 -75.26
C ALA A 430 12.43 -79.26 -73.97
N GLN A 431 13.48 -78.45 -73.83
CA GLN A 431 13.66 -77.54 -72.69
C GLN A 431 12.91 -76.21 -72.86
N LEU A 432 12.53 -75.85 -74.09
CA LEU A 432 11.91 -74.56 -74.41
C LEU A 432 10.58 -74.30 -73.67
N PRO A 433 9.65 -75.28 -73.53
CA PRO A 433 8.46 -75.11 -72.69
C PRO A 433 8.78 -74.85 -71.21
N LEU A 434 9.87 -75.43 -70.69
CA LEU A 434 10.28 -75.26 -69.29
C LEU A 434 10.68 -73.80 -69.01
N ILE A 435 11.47 -73.20 -69.91
CA ILE A 435 11.89 -71.80 -69.79
C ILE A 435 10.69 -70.85 -69.97
N GLN A 436 9.70 -71.18 -70.81
CA GLN A 436 8.45 -70.42 -70.91
C GLN A 436 7.65 -70.43 -69.59
N VAL A 437 7.65 -71.54 -68.85
CA VAL A 437 7.01 -71.61 -67.51
C VAL A 437 7.80 -70.79 -66.48
N ILE A 438 9.13 -70.87 -66.47
CA ILE A 438 9.99 -70.12 -65.54
C ILE A 438 9.87 -68.61 -65.77
N THR A 439 9.94 -68.14 -67.01
CA THR A 439 9.79 -66.72 -67.37
C THR A 439 8.40 -66.19 -67.02
N ARG A 440 7.34 -66.98 -67.26
CA ARG A 440 5.97 -66.66 -66.84
C ARG A 440 5.83 -66.56 -65.31
N ARG A 441 6.49 -67.45 -64.55
CA ARG A 441 6.51 -67.41 -63.07
C ARG A 441 7.15 -66.11 -62.55
N GLU A 442 8.33 -65.74 -63.07
CA GLU A 442 9.02 -64.53 -62.62
C GLU A 442 8.28 -63.24 -63.05
N PHE A 443 7.62 -63.22 -64.21
CA PHE A 443 6.73 -62.11 -64.59
C PHE A 443 5.52 -61.95 -63.64
N ILE A 444 4.91 -63.06 -63.22
CA ILE A 444 3.81 -63.04 -62.23
C ILE A 444 4.33 -62.53 -60.87
N LYS A 445 5.48 -63.03 -60.41
CA LYS A 445 6.14 -62.59 -59.17
C LYS A 445 6.50 -61.10 -59.19
N TYR A 446 6.99 -60.58 -60.31
CA TYR A 446 7.20 -59.14 -60.51
C TYR A 446 5.89 -58.34 -60.41
N ARG A 447 4.81 -58.78 -61.06
CA ARG A 447 3.50 -58.11 -60.97
C ARG A 447 2.90 -58.17 -59.56
N LEU A 448 3.06 -59.27 -58.83
CA LEU A 448 2.64 -59.37 -57.42
C LEU A 448 3.45 -58.41 -56.53
N SER A 449 4.76 -58.24 -56.77
CA SER A 449 5.59 -57.25 -56.07
C SER A 449 5.19 -55.79 -56.38
N MET A 450 4.75 -55.50 -57.60
CA MET A 450 4.18 -54.19 -57.95
C MET A 450 2.84 -53.95 -57.23
N LEU A 451 1.96 -54.95 -57.18
CA LEU A 451 0.67 -54.84 -56.49
C LEU A 451 0.82 -54.71 -54.97
N SER A 452 1.75 -55.44 -54.33
CA SER A 452 1.98 -55.30 -52.89
C SER A 452 2.53 -53.91 -52.51
N LYS A 453 3.41 -53.33 -53.33
CA LYS A 453 3.89 -51.95 -53.17
C LYS A 453 2.75 -50.93 -53.30
N LEU A 454 1.87 -51.09 -54.29
CA LEU A 454 0.69 -50.23 -54.46
C LEU A 454 -0.30 -50.33 -53.28
N ASN A 455 -0.50 -51.54 -52.74
CA ASN A 455 -1.36 -51.72 -51.57
C ASN A 455 -0.75 -51.08 -50.30
N HIS A 456 0.58 -51.12 -50.13
CA HIS A 456 1.26 -50.39 -49.05
C HIS A 456 1.11 -48.86 -49.19
N THR A 457 1.26 -48.29 -50.39
CA THR A 457 1.04 -46.84 -50.58
C THR A 457 -0.42 -46.45 -50.38
N GLY A 458 -1.37 -47.31 -50.75
CA GLY A 458 -2.80 -47.11 -50.46
C GLY A 458 -3.11 -47.08 -48.96
N HIS A 459 -2.43 -47.90 -48.14
CA HIS A 459 -2.62 -47.90 -46.69
C HIS A 459 -2.08 -46.61 -46.04
N CYS A 460 -0.89 -46.16 -46.47
CA CYS A 460 -0.28 -44.91 -46.00
C CYS A 460 -1.13 -43.67 -46.37
N MET A 461 -1.71 -43.65 -47.57
CA MET A 461 -2.61 -42.57 -48.00
C MET A 461 -3.90 -42.51 -47.15
N LYS A 462 -4.38 -43.66 -46.66
CA LYS A 462 -5.55 -43.75 -45.78
C LYS A 462 -5.28 -43.20 -44.37
N GLU A 463 -4.08 -43.43 -43.83
CA GLU A 463 -3.63 -42.80 -42.58
C GLU A 463 -3.45 -41.29 -42.72
N TYR A 464 -2.90 -40.82 -43.84
CA TYR A 464 -2.71 -39.39 -44.09
C TYR A 464 -4.05 -38.63 -44.10
N ILE A 465 -5.05 -39.15 -44.81
CA ILE A 465 -6.40 -38.56 -44.87
C ILE A 465 -7.08 -38.57 -43.47
N MET A 466 -6.96 -39.67 -42.71
CA MET A 466 -7.47 -39.73 -41.33
C MET A 466 -6.82 -38.67 -40.43
N ARG A 467 -5.51 -38.42 -40.60
CA ARG A 467 -4.76 -37.45 -39.82
C ARG A 467 -5.18 -36.01 -40.15
N ASP A 468 -5.34 -35.67 -41.43
CA ASP A 468 -5.81 -34.35 -41.85
C ASP A 468 -7.28 -34.07 -41.44
N CYS A 469 -8.14 -35.09 -41.44
CA CYS A 469 -9.49 -34.96 -40.89
C CYS A 469 -9.46 -34.66 -39.37
N SER A 470 -8.55 -35.27 -38.61
CA SER A 470 -8.43 -35.04 -37.17
C SER A 470 -7.92 -33.63 -36.82
N THR A 471 -6.95 -33.10 -37.58
CA THR A 471 -6.43 -31.74 -37.37
C THR A 471 -7.42 -30.68 -37.82
N MET A 472 -8.18 -30.92 -38.90
CA MET A 472 -9.23 -29.99 -39.34
C MET A 472 -10.41 -29.94 -38.33
N ALA A 473 -10.77 -31.06 -37.70
CA ALA A 473 -11.75 -31.08 -36.61
C ALA A 473 -11.27 -30.28 -35.38
N ALA A 474 -10.01 -30.42 -34.98
CA ALA A 474 -9.40 -29.63 -33.90
C ALA A 474 -9.40 -28.12 -34.23
N PHE A 475 -9.10 -27.74 -35.47
CA PHE A 475 -9.14 -26.34 -35.92
C PHE A 475 -10.55 -25.74 -35.84
N MET A 476 -11.58 -26.51 -36.23
CA MET A 476 -12.99 -26.07 -36.15
C MET A 476 -13.45 -25.86 -34.70
N LEU A 477 -13.04 -26.73 -33.77
CA LEU A 477 -13.33 -26.57 -32.34
C LEU A 477 -12.68 -25.31 -31.75
N ILE A 478 -11.41 -25.05 -32.09
CA ILE A 478 -10.69 -23.83 -31.67
C ILE A 478 -11.37 -22.58 -32.24
N PHE A 479 -11.83 -22.60 -33.50
CA PHE A 479 -12.51 -21.45 -34.10
C PHE A 479 -13.87 -21.15 -33.45
N ASN A 480 -14.72 -22.17 -33.24
CA ASN A 480 -16.01 -21.98 -32.56
C ASN A 480 -15.86 -21.43 -31.14
N SER A 481 -14.85 -21.88 -30.39
CA SER A 481 -14.56 -21.38 -29.03
C SER A 481 -14.28 -19.87 -28.97
N ARG A 482 -13.87 -19.27 -30.08
CA ARG A 482 -13.45 -17.86 -30.15
C ARG A 482 -14.55 -16.91 -30.66
N CYS A 483 -15.67 -17.45 -31.14
CA CYS A 483 -16.81 -16.65 -31.64
C CYS A 483 -17.93 -16.47 -30.60
N TYR A 484 -17.86 -17.12 -29.44
CA TYR A 484 -18.93 -17.09 -28.42
C TYR A 484 -18.72 -16.04 -27.30
N VAL A 485 -17.68 -15.19 -27.39
CA VAL A 485 -17.35 -14.16 -26.37
C VAL A 485 -17.48 -12.74 -26.94
N GLN A 486 -18.55 -12.51 -27.70
CA GLN A 486 -19.11 -11.18 -27.93
C GLN A 486 -20.59 -11.34 -28.22
N GLY A 487 -21.42 -11.07 -27.21
CA GLY A 487 -22.86 -11.24 -27.32
C GLY A 487 -23.54 -9.99 -27.87
N ASP A 488 -24.66 -10.20 -28.55
CA ASP A 488 -25.79 -9.29 -28.43
C ASP A 488 -27.09 -10.10 -28.45
N LYS A 489 -28.02 -9.80 -27.55
CA LYS A 489 -29.30 -10.51 -27.44
C LYS A 489 -30.35 -9.80 -28.28
N SER A 490 -30.53 -10.23 -29.53
CA SER A 490 -31.72 -9.91 -30.32
C SER A 490 -32.52 -11.18 -30.63
N THR A 491 -33.79 -11.17 -30.25
CA THR A 491 -34.75 -12.27 -30.47
C THR A 491 -35.09 -12.39 -31.95
N LEU A 492 -35.02 -13.61 -32.49
CA LEU A 492 -35.33 -13.87 -33.90
C LEU A 492 -36.18 -15.15 -33.99
N ASP A 493 -37.47 -14.99 -34.30
CA ASP A 493 -38.42 -16.10 -34.40
C ASP A 493 -38.05 -17.06 -35.53
N MET A 494 -37.89 -18.34 -35.17
CA MET A 494 -37.71 -19.42 -36.13
C MET A 494 -39.06 -19.86 -36.71
N ARG A 495 -39.39 -19.35 -37.90
CA ARG A 495 -40.46 -19.92 -38.75
C ARG A 495 -39.97 -21.15 -39.53
N ASP A 496 -40.92 -21.90 -40.06
CA ASP A 496 -40.76 -23.27 -40.55
C ASP A 496 -39.69 -23.49 -41.63
N PRO A 497 -38.88 -24.57 -41.54
CA PRO A 497 -37.94 -24.99 -42.57
C PRO A 497 -38.64 -25.80 -43.68
N ALA A 498 -39.64 -25.19 -44.34
CA ALA A 498 -40.50 -25.86 -45.32
C ALA A 498 -40.32 -25.38 -46.77
N ASP A 499 -39.26 -24.61 -47.08
CA ASP A 499 -38.93 -24.24 -48.47
C ASP A 499 -37.45 -23.87 -48.64
N LEU A 500 -36.66 -24.71 -49.34
CA LEU A 500 -35.36 -24.36 -49.97
C LEU A 500 -34.72 -25.53 -50.77
N SER A 501 -35.54 -26.27 -51.52
CA SER A 501 -35.01 -27.16 -52.57
C SER A 501 -34.86 -26.37 -53.89
N LEU A 502 -33.81 -26.68 -54.68
CA LEU A 502 -33.41 -26.03 -55.95
C LEU A 502 -32.59 -24.72 -55.86
N ARG A 503 -31.24 -24.84 -55.81
CA ARG A 503 -30.29 -24.19 -56.76
C ARG A 503 -28.83 -24.57 -56.48
N LEU A 504 -28.32 -25.59 -57.19
CA LEU A 504 -26.88 -25.84 -57.32
C LEU A 504 -26.45 -25.57 -58.76
N GLY A 505 -26.12 -24.31 -59.05
CA GLY A 505 -25.43 -23.90 -60.27
C GLY A 505 -23.99 -23.50 -59.95
N CYS A 506 -23.01 -24.20 -60.52
CA CYS A 506 -21.59 -23.88 -60.34
C CYS A 506 -21.17 -22.68 -61.20
N PRO A 507 -20.38 -21.73 -60.65
CA PRO A 507 -19.35 -21.03 -61.41
C PRO A 507 -17.92 -21.44 -60.97
N PRO A 508 -16.89 -21.17 -61.79
CA PRO A 508 -15.59 -21.82 -61.65
C PRO A 508 -14.56 -21.07 -60.77
N ARG A 509 -13.51 -21.82 -60.40
CA ARG A 509 -12.30 -21.33 -59.72
C ARG A 509 -11.69 -20.08 -60.38
N ARG A 510 -11.29 -19.10 -59.57
CA ARG A 510 -10.12 -18.25 -59.85
C ARG A 510 -9.24 -18.15 -58.61
N LEU A 511 -8.01 -18.66 -58.71
CA LEU A 511 -6.98 -18.43 -57.70
C LEU A 511 -6.46 -16.99 -57.82
N LYS A 512 -6.38 -16.30 -56.69
CA LYS A 512 -5.49 -15.15 -56.49
C LYS A 512 -4.83 -15.30 -55.13
N ALA A 513 -3.51 -15.43 -55.11
CA ALA A 513 -2.74 -15.08 -53.91
C ALA A 513 -2.78 -13.56 -53.71
N PRO A 514 -2.49 -13.08 -52.49
CA PRO A 514 -1.33 -12.21 -52.41
C PRO A 514 -0.41 -12.49 -51.20
N CYS A 515 0.89 -12.40 -51.50
CA CYS A 515 1.96 -11.78 -50.72
C CYS A 515 1.96 -11.88 -49.18
N LEU A 516 2.99 -12.56 -48.67
CA LEU A 516 3.63 -12.25 -47.39
C LEU A 516 4.00 -10.75 -47.32
N VAL A 517 3.71 -10.11 -46.18
CA VAL A 517 4.36 -8.85 -45.76
C VAL A 517 4.65 -8.94 -44.26
N LEU A 518 5.95 -8.95 -43.92
CA LEU A 518 6.45 -8.59 -42.58
C LEU A 518 6.83 -7.09 -42.62
N PRO A 519 6.58 -6.36 -41.54
CA PRO A 519 7.68 -5.99 -40.65
C PRO A 519 7.38 -6.38 -39.18
N LEU A 520 8.34 -6.83 -38.37
CA LEU A 520 9.55 -6.14 -37.87
C LEU A 520 9.25 -4.94 -36.94
N SER A 521 9.40 -5.20 -35.64
CA SER A 521 9.97 -4.34 -34.59
C SER A 521 9.65 -2.83 -34.58
N ALA A 522 8.93 -2.40 -33.55
CA ALA A 522 9.10 -1.09 -32.92
C ALA A 522 9.13 -1.26 -31.40
N SER A 523 10.09 -0.62 -30.73
CA SER A 523 10.32 -0.71 -29.28
C SER A 523 10.02 0.61 -28.57
N GLY A 524 9.59 0.52 -27.31
CA GLY A 524 9.55 1.65 -26.38
C GLY A 524 8.24 2.42 -26.33
N GLY A 525 8.01 3.10 -25.19
CA GLY A 525 6.79 3.89 -24.94
C GLY A 525 6.25 3.73 -23.52
N ARG A 526 6.95 4.25 -22.51
CA ARG A 526 6.32 4.53 -21.21
C ARG A 526 5.41 5.74 -21.39
N GLY A 527 4.10 5.59 -21.20
CA GLY A 527 3.13 6.67 -21.28
C GLY A 527 2.18 6.64 -20.08
N VAL A 528 2.50 7.38 -19.03
CA VAL A 528 1.55 7.62 -17.93
C VAL A 528 0.58 8.71 -18.40
N ALA A 529 -0.62 8.30 -18.81
CA ALA A 529 -1.72 9.20 -19.12
C ALA A 529 -2.71 9.21 -17.94
N VAL A 530 -2.63 10.24 -17.10
CA VAL A 530 -3.73 10.61 -16.20
C VAL A 530 -4.83 11.20 -17.05
N ASP A 531 -6.02 10.60 -17.05
CA ASP A 531 -7.21 11.18 -17.68
C ASP A 531 -8.32 11.38 -16.63
N ALA A 532 -8.97 12.53 -16.67
CA ALA A 532 -9.71 13.09 -15.54
C ALA A 532 -11.19 13.32 -15.90
N LYS A 533 -12.05 12.32 -15.64
CA LYS A 533 -13.51 12.48 -15.75
C LYS A 533 -14.15 12.85 -14.41
N ARG A 534 -14.53 14.12 -14.31
CA ARG A 534 -15.31 14.69 -13.20
C ARG A 534 -16.74 14.12 -13.19
N GLY A 535 -17.02 13.21 -12.25
CA GLY A 535 -18.38 12.92 -11.81
C GLY A 535 -18.72 13.77 -10.58
N ARG A 536 -19.60 14.77 -10.70
CA ARG A 536 -20.15 15.47 -9.53
C ARG A 536 -21.35 14.69 -8.99
N VAL A 537 -21.27 14.25 -7.75
CA VAL A 537 -22.43 13.90 -6.93
C VAL A 537 -22.42 14.83 -5.71
N ALA A 538 -23.57 15.40 -5.36
CA ALA A 538 -23.70 16.36 -4.26
C ALA A 538 -23.89 15.64 -2.92
N PRO A 539 -23.36 16.18 -1.80
CA PRO A 539 -23.70 15.68 -0.47
C PRO A 539 -25.15 16.08 -0.11
N PRO A 540 -25.90 15.25 0.63
CA PRO A 540 -27.22 15.60 1.14
C PRO A 540 -27.12 16.66 2.25
N VAL A 541 -28.09 17.56 2.29
CA VAL A 541 -28.21 18.64 3.29
C VAL A 541 -28.84 18.10 4.58
N PRO A 542 -28.31 18.40 5.77
CA PRO A 542 -28.95 18.05 7.04
C PRO A 542 -30.17 18.95 7.31
N PRO A 543 -31.30 18.42 7.82
CA PRO A 543 -32.49 19.22 8.11
C PRO A 543 -32.30 20.13 9.33
N HIS A 544 -32.73 21.38 9.23
CA HIS A 544 -32.76 22.32 10.36
C HIS A 544 -33.89 22.00 11.35
N GLY A 545 -33.56 22.00 12.64
CA GLY A 545 -34.52 22.05 13.76
C GLY A 545 -33.78 22.05 15.10
N GLY A 546 -34.10 22.90 16.08
CA GLY A 546 -35.03 24.05 16.05
C GLY A 546 -34.84 24.91 17.30
N SER A 547 -35.09 26.22 17.20
CA SER A 547 -34.69 27.19 18.24
C SER A 547 -35.51 27.11 19.53
N ARG A 548 -34.90 26.59 20.59
CA ARG A 548 -35.20 26.87 22.01
C ARG A 548 -33.87 26.82 22.78
N GLY A 549 -33.62 27.60 23.83
CA GLY A 549 -34.41 28.66 24.46
C GLY A 549 -33.79 28.95 25.82
N LEU A 550 -33.26 30.15 26.05
CA LEU A 550 -32.53 30.46 27.29
C LEU A 550 -33.49 30.71 28.46
N THR A 551 -33.42 29.85 29.47
CA THR A 551 -33.99 30.10 30.80
C THR A 551 -32.97 29.76 31.88
N LEU A 552 -32.48 30.77 32.58
CA LEU A 552 -31.88 30.57 33.91
C LEU A 552 -33.02 30.28 34.89
N GLU A 553 -32.86 29.25 35.72
CA GLU A 553 -33.57 29.18 36.99
C GLU A 553 -32.58 29.03 38.16
N ARG A 554 -33.00 29.50 39.34
CA ARG A 554 -32.23 29.46 40.58
C ARG A 554 -32.43 28.12 41.30
N PRO A 555 -31.47 27.68 42.14
CA PRO A 555 -31.76 26.63 43.11
C PRO A 555 -32.78 27.13 44.16
N LEU A 556 -33.71 26.26 44.55
CA LEU A 556 -34.56 26.44 45.72
C LEU A 556 -34.03 25.63 46.91
N LEU A 557 -34.34 26.11 48.12
CA LEU A 557 -34.04 25.48 49.41
C LEU A 557 -35.30 24.86 50.00
N SER A 558 -35.26 23.56 50.31
CA SER A 558 -36.05 22.85 51.33
C SER A 558 -35.46 21.44 51.45
N GLU A 559 -34.99 20.98 52.61
CA GLU A 559 -35.74 20.57 53.81
C GLU A 559 -36.52 19.24 53.65
N SER A 560 -35.78 18.14 53.81
CA SER A 560 -36.19 16.87 54.43
C SER A 560 -34.93 16.09 54.83
#